data_AF-A0A182SRN3-F1
#
_entry.id   AF-A0A182SRN3-F1
#
_cell.length_a   1.000
_cell.length_b   1.000
_cell.length_c   1.000
_cell.angle_alpha   90.00
_cell.angle_beta   90.00
_cell.angle_gamma   90.00
#
_symmetry.space_group_name_H-M   'P 1'
#
loop_
_entity.id
_entity.type
_entity.pdbx_description
1 polymer ?
#
loop_
_entity_poly.entity_id
_entity_poly.type
_entity_poly.pdbx_seq_one_letter_code
_entity_poly.pdbx_strand_id
1 'polypeptide(L)'
;MNARILIECCCSSIEHQERCSQYETDRTPSTRFDVSDFSETLAQLYEQHAEALQVLVSNYRKRNSELRKERPACQSNLFTAWETLLQEIEADSQATIDVASTLSRQVARPLLERSFYRKVQSRKVFTHRESFDTIISKTEEKLSKCRIEYKQCYIAHRQSPTQHTLTQYIDSHNAYVQQLHATNAMLEAYHCETLPQLMQELEEIYNDLCNIVSEAVLQGAEAIAAKQSDGIA
;
A
#
# COMPACT_ATOMS: atom_id res chain seq x y z
N MET A 1 28.46 -10.93 -27.98
CA MET A 1 29.09 -10.83 -26.65
C MET A 1 28.67 -9.57 -25.87
N ASN A 2 28.17 -8.51 -26.52
CA ASN A 2 27.75 -7.27 -25.84
C ASN A 2 26.34 -7.29 -25.18
N ALA A 3 25.37 -8.03 -25.74
CA ALA A 3 24.00 -8.05 -25.19
C ALA A 3 23.93 -8.66 -23.78
N ARG A 4 24.72 -9.71 -23.51
CA ARG A 4 24.70 -10.43 -22.23
C ARG A 4 25.22 -9.57 -21.06
N ILE A 5 26.25 -8.76 -21.31
CA ILE A 5 26.83 -7.85 -20.31
C ILE A 5 25.87 -6.67 -20.05
N LEU A 6 25.22 -6.15 -21.09
CA LEU A 6 24.19 -5.11 -20.94
C LEU A 6 22.96 -5.62 -20.17
N ILE A 7 22.51 -6.84 -20.45
CA ILE A 7 21.41 -7.49 -19.72
C ILE A 7 21.82 -7.75 -18.27
N GLU A 8 23.04 -8.23 -18.00
CA GLU A 8 23.53 -8.45 -16.62
C GLU A 8 23.63 -7.13 -15.81
N CYS A 9 24.10 -6.03 -16.42
CA CYS A 9 24.11 -4.73 -15.77
C CYS A 9 22.70 -4.15 -15.54
N CYS A 10 21.79 -4.29 -16.51
CA CYS A 10 20.39 -3.90 -16.34
C CYS A 10 19.69 -4.73 -15.25
N CYS A 11 19.88 -6.06 -15.25
CA CYS A 11 19.36 -6.94 -14.20
C CYS A 11 19.85 -6.53 -12.82
N SER A 12 21.14 -6.22 -12.66
CA SER A 12 21.67 -5.86 -11.33
C SER A 12 21.09 -4.54 -10.79
N SER A 13 20.89 -3.53 -11.63
CA SER A 13 20.22 -2.28 -11.25
C SER A 13 18.74 -2.50 -10.95
N ILE A 14 18.06 -3.30 -11.78
CA ILE A 14 16.64 -3.66 -11.60
C ILE A 14 16.44 -4.45 -10.30
N GLU A 15 17.24 -5.48 -10.01
CA GLU A 15 17.18 -6.28 -8.78
C GLU A 15 17.48 -5.48 -7.50
N HIS A 16 18.27 -4.41 -7.59
CA HIS A 16 18.51 -3.51 -6.47
C HIS A 16 17.27 -2.63 -6.21
N GLN A 17 16.71 -2.06 -7.27
CA GLN A 17 15.52 -1.23 -7.19
C GLN A 17 14.29 -2.05 -6.77
N GLU A 18 14.16 -3.30 -7.24
CA GLU A 18 13.15 -4.27 -6.81
C GLU A 18 13.22 -4.56 -5.30
N ARG A 19 14.41 -4.80 -4.76
CA ARG A 19 14.57 -5.03 -3.32
C ARG A 19 14.18 -3.82 -2.49
N CYS A 20 14.48 -2.61 -2.96
CA CYS A 20 14.03 -1.38 -2.31
C CYS A 20 12.50 -1.25 -2.38
N SER A 21 11.91 -1.36 -3.57
CA SER A 21 10.46 -1.21 -3.75
C SER A 21 9.67 -2.29 -3.00
N GLN A 22 10.15 -3.53 -2.96
CA GLN A 22 9.49 -4.60 -2.22
C GLN A 22 9.58 -4.39 -0.71
N TYR A 23 10.73 -3.93 -0.20
CA TYR A 23 10.89 -3.56 1.20
C TYR A 23 9.97 -2.41 1.62
N GLU A 24 9.82 -1.39 0.76
CA GLU A 24 8.96 -0.24 0.99
C GLU A 24 7.47 -0.60 0.89
N THR A 25 7.12 -1.51 -0.02
CA THR A 25 5.76 -2.06 -0.17
C THR A 25 5.38 -2.96 1.00
N ASP A 26 6.34 -3.63 1.64
CA ASP A 26 6.09 -4.45 2.84
C ASP A 26 5.97 -3.60 4.12
N ARG A 27 6.63 -2.43 4.20
CA ARG A 27 6.51 -1.50 5.34
C ARG A 27 5.25 -0.62 5.30
N THR A 28 4.82 -0.17 4.12
CA THR A 28 3.62 0.68 3.96
C THR A 28 2.32 0.09 4.55
N PRO A 29 2.09 -1.25 4.57
CA PRO A 29 1.02 -1.87 5.34
C PRO A 29 1.04 -1.51 6.83
N SER A 30 2.20 -1.58 7.49
CA SER A 30 2.31 -1.28 8.94
C SER A 30 1.89 0.17 9.22
N THR A 31 2.46 1.11 8.48
CA THR A 31 2.18 2.54 8.68
C THR A 31 0.71 2.90 8.45
N ARG A 32 0.02 2.22 7.54
CA ARG A 32 -1.42 2.42 7.32
C ARG A 32 -2.28 1.94 8.48
N PHE A 33 -1.99 0.75 9.00
CA PHE A 33 -2.69 0.22 10.16
C PHE A 33 -2.42 1.10 11.39
N ASP A 34 -1.18 1.52 11.59
CA ASP A 34 -0.80 2.40 12.69
C ASP A 34 -1.55 3.75 12.64
N VAL A 35 -1.66 4.39 11.46
CA VAL A 35 -2.40 5.66 11.30
C VAL A 35 -3.91 5.48 11.47
N SER A 36 -4.48 4.40 10.94
CA SER A 36 -5.91 4.10 11.11
C SER A 36 -6.26 3.82 12.57
N ASP A 37 -5.49 2.95 13.23
CA ASP A 37 -5.72 2.56 14.62
C ASP A 37 -5.51 3.75 15.56
N PHE A 38 -4.49 4.58 15.30
CA PHE A 38 -4.29 5.83 16.01
C PHE A 38 -5.51 6.77 15.87
N SER A 39 -6.00 6.96 14.64
CA SER A 39 -7.12 7.85 14.35
C SER A 39 -8.42 7.38 15.01
N GLU A 40 -8.69 6.08 14.99
CA GLU A 40 -9.86 5.48 15.64
C GLU A 40 -9.75 5.56 17.17
N THR A 41 -8.57 5.30 17.74
CA THR A 41 -8.33 5.45 19.18
C THR A 41 -8.52 6.90 19.63
N LEU A 42 -7.99 7.85 18.86
CA LEU A 42 -8.16 9.28 19.13
C LEU A 42 -9.63 9.71 19.04
N ALA A 43 -10.37 9.21 18.04
CA ALA A 43 -11.80 9.45 17.91
C ALA A 43 -12.57 8.99 19.15
N GLN A 44 -12.30 7.78 19.64
CA GLN A 44 -12.95 7.24 20.84
C GLN A 44 -12.66 8.07 22.09
N LEU A 45 -11.42 8.58 22.25
CA LEU A 45 -11.06 9.45 23.36
C LEU A 45 -11.81 10.78 23.31
N TYR A 46 -11.95 11.37 22.12
CA TYR A 46 -12.74 12.60 21.93
C TYR A 46 -14.22 12.39 22.19
N GLU A 47 -14.79 11.27 21.73
CA GLU A 47 -16.20 10.93 21.97
C GLU A 47 -16.48 10.79 23.48
N GLN A 48 -15.67 10.01 24.21
CA GLN A 48 -15.79 9.86 25.66
C GLN A 48 -15.65 11.19 26.42
N HIS A 49 -14.71 12.04 26.01
CA HIS A 49 -14.52 13.35 26.62
C HIS A 49 -15.74 14.24 26.39
N ALA A 50 -16.24 14.29 25.16
CA ALA A 50 -17.38 15.11 24.81
C ALA A 50 -18.65 14.66 25.54
N GLU A 51 -18.93 13.35 25.59
CA GLU A 51 -20.05 12.78 26.35
C GLU A 51 -20.01 13.18 27.84
N ALA A 52 -18.83 13.11 28.46
CA ALA A 52 -18.66 13.52 29.85
C ALA A 52 -19.00 15.01 30.06
N LEU A 53 -18.62 15.89 29.12
CA LEU A 53 -18.99 17.31 29.14
C LEU A 53 -20.51 17.51 28.97
N GLN A 54 -21.17 16.78 28.07
CA GLN A 54 -22.63 16.88 27.89
C GLN A 54 -23.39 16.48 29.16
N VAL A 55 -22.97 15.38 29.79
CA VAL A 55 -23.56 14.91 31.05
C VAL A 55 -23.35 15.95 32.15
N LEU A 56 -22.16 16.55 32.25
CA LEU A 56 -21.86 17.62 33.20
C LEU A 56 -22.79 18.82 32.99
N VAL A 57 -22.88 19.36 31.77
CA VAL A 57 -23.74 20.52 31.46
C VAL A 57 -25.21 20.21 31.74
N SER A 58 -25.70 19.05 31.31
CA SER A 58 -27.09 18.62 31.53
C SER A 58 -27.45 18.58 33.02
N ASN A 59 -26.58 17.99 33.85
CA ASN A 59 -26.78 17.92 35.30
C ASN A 59 -26.87 19.31 35.95
N TYR A 60 -25.95 20.22 35.58
CA TYR A 60 -25.94 21.57 36.15
C TYR A 60 -27.09 22.45 35.64
N ARG A 61 -27.51 22.31 34.38
CA ARG A 61 -28.72 22.99 33.88
C ARG A 61 -29.98 22.54 34.60
N LYS A 62 -30.13 21.24 34.87
CA LYS A 62 -31.25 20.71 35.65
C LYS A 62 -31.28 21.34 37.04
N ARG A 63 -30.14 21.34 37.74
CA ARG A 63 -30.01 21.98 39.07
C ARG A 63 -30.31 23.49 39.02
N ASN A 64 -29.88 24.19 37.98
CA ASN A 64 -30.18 25.61 37.78
C ASN A 64 -31.68 25.88 37.61
N SER A 65 -32.38 25.00 36.88
CA SER A 65 -33.83 25.10 36.68
C SER A 65 -34.61 24.91 37.99
N GLU A 66 -34.12 24.06 38.90
CA GLU A 66 -34.71 23.85 40.22
C GLU A 66 -34.52 25.09 41.11
N LEU A 67 -33.30 25.65 41.15
CA LEU A 67 -32.99 26.87 41.91
C LEU A 67 -33.83 28.09 41.47
N ARG A 68 -34.18 28.17 40.18
CA ARG A 68 -35.06 29.23 39.65
C ARG A 68 -36.50 29.12 40.14
N LYS A 69 -37.00 27.93 40.47
CA LYS A 69 -38.36 27.74 41.01
C LYS A 69 -38.48 28.27 42.44
N GLU A 70 -37.37 28.34 43.18
CA GLU A 70 -37.33 28.74 44.59
C GLU A 70 -37.08 30.24 44.83
N ARG A 71 -36.73 31.03 43.79
CA ARG A 71 -36.42 32.47 43.92
C ARG A 71 -37.33 33.37 43.07
N PRO A 72 -37.71 34.58 43.55
CA PRO A 72 -38.34 35.61 42.73
C PRO A 72 -37.46 35.97 41.54
N ALA A 73 -38.08 36.28 40.40
CA ALA A 73 -37.43 36.60 39.13
C ALA A 73 -36.65 37.94 39.20
N CYS A 74 -35.42 37.90 39.71
CA CYS A 74 -34.46 39.00 39.59
C CYS A 74 -33.43 38.63 38.52
N GLN A 75 -33.29 39.45 37.48
CA GLN A 75 -32.27 39.27 36.46
C GLN A 75 -30.89 39.46 37.11
N SER A 76 -30.10 38.39 37.19
CA SER A 76 -28.76 38.39 37.78
C SER A 76 -27.71 38.22 36.69
N ASN A 77 -26.82 39.20 36.55
CA ASN A 77 -25.69 39.13 35.60
C ASN A 77 -24.79 37.92 35.85
N LEU A 78 -24.66 37.50 37.11
CA LEU A 78 -23.93 36.28 37.47
C LEU A 78 -24.61 35.03 36.92
N PHE A 79 -25.94 34.99 36.93
CA PHE A 79 -26.70 33.88 36.37
C PHE A 79 -26.52 33.81 34.85
N THR A 80 -26.59 34.95 34.17
CA THR A 80 -26.33 35.04 32.73
C THR A 80 -24.93 34.56 32.40
N ALA A 81 -23.90 35.06 33.10
CA ALA A 81 -22.51 34.64 32.88
C ALA A 81 -22.29 33.14 33.09
N TRP A 82 -22.95 32.56 34.09
CA TRP A 82 -22.90 31.12 34.33
C TRP A 82 -23.61 30.30 33.24
N GLU A 83 -24.77 30.74 32.75
CA GLU A 83 -25.43 30.08 31.60
C GLU A 83 -24.59 30.18 30.33
N THR A 84 -23.94 31.33 30.10
CA THR A 84 -22.99 31.49 28.99
C THR A 84 -21.86 30.45 29.10
N LEU A 85 -21.24 30.28 30.26
CA LEU A 85 -20.21 29.25 30.45
C LEU A 85 -20.74 27.83 30.15
N LEU A 86 -21.94 27.49 30.62
CA LEU A 86 -22.55 26.18 30.33
C LEU A 86 -22.83 25.99 28.83
N GLN A 87 -23.21 27.05 28.13
CA GLN A 87 -23.43 27.06 26.69
C GLN A 87 -22.11 26.88 25.91
N GLU A 88 -21.03 27.56 26.32
CA GLU A 88 -19.71 27.40 25.70
C GLU A 88 -19.16 25.97 25.87
N ILE A 89 -19.32 25.37 27.06
CA ILE A 89 -18.90 23.99 27.30
C ILE A 89 -19.70 22.99 26.44
N GLU A 90 -21.00 23.24 26.23
CA GLU A 90 -21.83 22.41 25.35
C GLU A 90 -21.42 22.56 23.88
N ALA A 91 -21.11 23.78 23.44
CA ALA A 91 -20.62 24.04 22.09
C ALA A 91 -19.27 23.35 21.83
N ASP A 92 -18.31 23.46 22.76
CA ASP A 92 -17.02 22.76 22.66
C ASP A 92 -17.17 21.23 22.64
N SER A 93 -18.10 20.70 23.44
CA SER A 93 -18.45 19.28 23.42
C SER A 93 -18.97 18.85 22.04
N GLN A 94 -19.89 19.61 21.45
CA GLN A 94 -20.42 19.30 20.12
C GLN A 94 -19.33 19.36 19.04
N ALA A 95 -18.47 20.38 19.06
CA ALA A 95 -17.33 20.48 18.15
C ALA A 95 -16.36 19.30 18.32
N THR A 96 -16.15 18.83 19.56
CA THR A 96 -15.33 17.65 19.85
C THR A 96 -15.93 16.37 19.24
N ILE A 97 -17.25 16.19 19.30
CA ILE A 97 -17.95 15.06 18.66
C ILE A 97 -17.79 15.11 17.13
N ASP A 98 -17.88 16.28 16.53
CA ASP A 98 -17.74 16.43 15.07
C ASP A 98 -16.33 16.05 14.59
N VAL A 99 -15.29 16.41 15.37
CA VAL A 99 -13.91 15.96 15.11
C VAL A 99 -13.79 14.45 15.29
N ALA A 100 -14.32 13.88 16.38
CA ALA A 100 -14.29 12.43 16.61
C ALA A 100 -14.95 11.65 15.46
N SER A 101 -16.12 12.11 15.02
CA SER A 101 -16.85 11.56 13.88
C SER A 101 -16.04 11.63 12.59
N THR A 102 -15.36 12.75 12.35
CA THR A 102 -14.49 12.93 11.17
C THR A 102 -13.30 11.98 11.19
N LEU A 103 -12.60 11.88 12.32
CA LEU A 103 -11.46 10.97 12.50
C LEU A 103 -11.86 9.50 12.26
N SER A 104 -13.01 9.05 12.79
CA SER A 104 -13.45 7.66 12.57
C SER A 104 -13.97 7.44 11.15
N ARG A 105 -14.90 8.28 10.68
CA ARG A 105 -15.66 8.02 9.45
C ARG A 105 -14.99 8.49 8.18
N GLN A 106 -14.13 9.51 8.26
CA GLN A 106 -13.50 10.13 7.08
C GLN A 106 -12.00 9.81 7.00
N VAL A 107 -11.34 9.53 8.13
CA VAL A 107 -9.91 9.19 8.16
C VAL A 107 -9.68 7.69 8.31
N ALA A 108 -10.02 7.10 9.47
CA ALA A 108 -9.67 5.72 9.80
C ALA A 108 -10.27 4.69 8.82
N ARG A 109 -11.60 4.69 8.65
CA ARG A 109 -12.27 3.70 7.78
C ARG A 109 -11.90 3.86 6.30
N PRO A 110 -11.94 5.06 5.69
CA PRO A 110 -11.60 5.22 4.28
C PRO A 110 -10.13 4.91 3.98
N LEU A 111 -9.22 5.15 4.93
CA LEU A 111 -7.81 4.78 4.78
C LEU A 111 -7.65 3.27 4.59
N LEU A 112 -8.36 2.45 5.37
CA LEU A 112 -8.34 1.00 5.22
C LEU A 112 -8.97 0.56 3.88
N GLU A 113 -10.13 1.13 3.53
CA GLU A 113 -10.86 0.77 2.30
C GLU A 113 -10.07 1.13 1.03
N ARG A 114 -9.63 2.40 0.91
CA ARG A 114 -8.90 2.89 -0.27
C ARG A 114 -7.59 2.15 -0.46
N SER A 115 -6.93 1.78 0.64
CA SER A 115 -5.62 1.14 0.60
C SER A 115 -5.70 -0.40 0.45
N PHE A 116 -6.86 -1.02 0.72
CA PHE A 116 -7.08 -2.45 0.51
C PHE A 116 -6.97 -2.84 -0.97
N TYR A 117 -7.58 -2.07 -1.86
CA TYR A 117 -7.54 -2.34 -3.31
C TYR A 117 -6.09 -2.35 -3.84
N ARG A 118 -5.26 -1.41 -3.37
CA ARG A 118 -3.83 -1.34 -3.72
C ARG A 118 -3.03 -2.55 -3.24
N LYS A 119 -3.34 -3.08 -2.06
CA LYS A 119 -2.76 -4.35 -1.57
C LYS A 119 -3.09 -5.53 -2.50
N VAL A 120 -4.33 -5.59 -3.02
CA VAL A 120 -4.73 -6.64 -3.96
C VAL A 120 -4.00 -6.48 -5.30
N GLN A 121 -3.84 -5.26 -5.80
CA GLN A 121 -3.09 -5.00 -7.03
C GLN A 121 -1.61 -5.41 -6.91
N SER A 122 -0.93 -5.00 -5.83
CA SER A 122 0.47 -5.37 -5.59
C SER A 122 0.66 -6.90 -5.60
N ARG A 123 -0.25 -7.67 -4.99
CA ARG A 123 -0.21 -9.14 -5.04
C ARG A 123 -0.30 -9.69 -6.46
N LYS A 124 -1.10 -9.09 -7.35
CA LYS A 124 -1.20 -9.52 -8.75
C LYS A 124 0.11 -9.31 -9.49
N VAL A 125 0.79 -8.17 -9.28
CA VAL A 125 2.12 -7.89 -9.86
C VAL A 125 3.10 -8.98 -9.46
N PHE A 126 3.16 -9.34 -8.17
CA PHE A 126 4.03 -10.42 -7.70
C PHE A 126 3.65 -11.79 -8.26
N THR A 127 2.37 -12.12 -8.37
CA THR A 127 1.92 -13.37 -9.00
C THR A 127 2.29 -13.44 -10.48
N HIS A 128 2.16 -12.33 -11.22
CA HIS A 128 2.58 -12.28 -12.63
C HIS A 128 4.09 -12.50 -12.75
N ARG A 129 4.88 -11.84 -11.90
CA ARG A 129 6.34 -12.05 -11.86
C ARG A 129 6.70 -13.52 -11.64
N GLU A 130 6.15 -14.14 -10.59
CA GLU A 130 6.45 -15.54 -10.25
C GLU A 130 6.07 -16.49 -11.41
N SER A 131 4.99 -16.18 -12.13
CA SER A 131 4.59 -16.89 -13.33
C SER A 131 5.63 -16.77 -14.45
N PHE A 132 6.15 -15.57 -14.71
CA PHE A 132 7.20 -15.36 -15.71
C PHE A 132 8.51 -16.03 -15.32
N ASP A 133 8.94 -15.93 -14.06
CA ASP A 133 10.14 -16.60 -13.56
C ASP A 133 10.04 -18.12 -13.77
N THR A 134 8.86 -18.70 -13.53
CA THR A 134 8.60 -20.12 -13.81
C THR A 134 8.71 -20.47 -15.30
N ILE A 135 8.22 -19.61 -16.19
CA ILE A 135 8.27 -19.81 -17.65
C ILE A 135 9.72 -19.72 -18.14
N ILE A 136 10.49 -18.75 -17.64
CA ILE A 136 11.89 -18.55 -17.97
C ILE A 136 12.71 -19.74 -17.51
N SER A 137 12.57 -20.16 -16.25
CA SER A 137 13.27 -21.34 -15.71
C SER A 137 13.02 -22.58 -16.56
N LYS A 138 11.76 -22.85 -16.95
CA LYS A 138 11.42 -23.99 -17.84
C LYS A 138 12.06 -23.87 -19.21
N THR A 139 12.20 -22.65 -19.73
CA THR A 139 12.79 -22.39 -21.05
C THR A 139 14.31 -22.55 -21.02
N GLU A 140 14.96 -22.16 -19.92
CA GLU A 140 16.38 -22.40 -19.67
C GLU A 140 16.69 -23.88 -19.45
N GLU A 141 15.84 -24.60 -18.73
CA GLU A 141 15.94 -26.07 -18.56
C GLU A 141 15.89 -26.79 -19.91
N LYS A 142 14.96 -26.41 -20.79
CA LYS A 142 14.88 -26.95 -22.16
C LYS A 142 16.15 -26.68 -22.95
N LEU A 143 16.68 -25.46 -22.90
CA LEU A 143 17.94 -25.11 -23.55
C LEU A 143 19.11 -25.96 -23.03
N SER A 144 19.18 -26.15 -21.71
CA SER A 144 20.20 -27.00 -21.07
C SER A 144 20.12 -28.43 -21.58
N LYS A 145 18.90 -28.99 -21.68
CA LYS A 145 18.67 -30.34 -22.22
C LYS A 145 19.12 -30.45 -23.68
N CYS A 146 18.70 -29.54 -24.56
CA CYS A 146 19.12 -29.56 -25.97
C CYS A 146 20.64 -29.45 -26.12
N ARG A 147 21.31 -28.65 -25.27
CA ARG A 147 22.77 -28.54 -25.25
C ARG A 147 23.46 -29.85 -24.87
N ILE A 148 22.93 -30.55 -23.86
CA ILE A 148 23.45 -31.85 -23.41
C ILE A 148 23.28 -32.90 -24.53
N GLU A 149 22.10 -32.98 -25.13
CA GLU A 149 21.81 -33.90 -26.24
C GLU A 149 22.72 -33.65 -27.43
N TYR A 150 22.87 -32.38 -27.86
CA TYR A 150 23.79 -32.00 -28.92
C TYR A 150 25.23 -32.45 -28.64
N LYS A 151 25.72 -32.23 -27.42
CA LYS A 151 27.07 -32.65 -27.00
C LYS A 151 27.22 -34.17 -27.03
N GLN A 152 26.20 -34.92 -26.61
CA GLN A 152 26.19 -36.38 -26.62
C GLN A 152 26.23 -36.93 -28.06
N CYS A 153 25.38 -36.41 -28.96
CA CYS A 153 25.37 -36.80 -30.36
C CYS A 153 26.70 -36.49 -31.07
N TYR A 154 27.32 -35.35 -30.75
CA TYR A 154 28.66 -35.02 -31.23
C TYR A 154 29.72 -36.05 -30.80
N ILE A 155 29.74 -36.41 -29.51
CA ILE A 155 30.69 -37.41 -28.98
C ILE A 155 30.46 -38.77 -29.64
N ALA A 156 29.19 -39.20 -29.78
CA ALA A 156 28.84 -40.46 -30.41
C ALA A 156 29.29 -40.53 -31.87
N HIS A 157 29.02 -39.49 -32.66
CA HIS A 157 29.48 -39.41 -34.05
C HIS A 157 31.01 -39.42 -34.15
N ARG A 158 31.70 -38.70 -33.26
CA ARG A 158 33.18 -38.68 -33.22
C ARG A 158 33.78 -40.05 -32.89
N GLN A 159 33.13 -40.82 -32.01
CA GLN A 159 33.60 -42.14 -31.60
C GLN A 159 33.32 -43.22 -32.67
N SER A 160 32.17 -43.13 -33.35
CA SER A 160 31.77 -44.10 -34.38
C SER A 160 31.09 -43.39 -35.55
N PRO A 161 31.88 -42.86 -36.51
CA PRO A 161 31.36 -42.08 -37.62
C PRO A 161 30.52 -42.94 -38.57
N THR A 162 29.23 -42.64 -38.66
CA THR A 162 28.29 -43.27 -39.58
C THR A 162 27.30 -42.23 -40.11
N GLN A 163 26.61 -42.54 -41.21
CA GLN A 163 25.59 -41.64 -41.75
C GLN A 163 24.47 -41.36 -40.74
N HIS A 164 24.08 -42.38 -39.96
CA HIS A 164 23.06 -42.24 -38.93
C HIS A 164 23.47 -41.30 -37.80
N THR A 165 24.69 -41.46 -37.27
CA THR A 165 25.20 -40.59 -36.19
C THR A 165 25.43 -39.16 -36.68
N LEU A 166 25.77 -38.98 -37.96
CA LEU A 166 25.87 -37.65 -38.58
C LEU A 166 24.50 -36.95 -38.63
N THR A 167 23.44 -37.65 -39.06
CA THR A 167 22.08 -37.10 -39.06
C THR A 167 21.65 -36.68 -37.66
N GLN A 168 21.82 -37.54 -36.65
CA GLN A 168 21.47 -37.21 -35.26
C GLN A 168 22.26 -36.01 -34.70
N TYR A 169 23.53 -35.89 -35.06
CA TYR A 169 24.36 -34.75 -34.69
C TYR A 169 23.84 -33.44 -35.30
N ILE A 170 23.50 -33.44 -36.60
CA ILE A 170 22.96 -32.26 -37.29
C ILE A 170 21.57 -31.88 -36.73
N ASP A 171 20.70 -32.86 -36.50
CA ASP A 171 19.35 -32.62 -35.99
C ASP A 171 19.39 -32.03 -34.56
N SER A 172 20.21 -32.61 -33.68
CA SER A 172 20.39 -32.09 -32.32
C SER A 172 21.08 -30.72 -32.29
N HIS A 173 21.99 -30.44 -33.23
CA HIS A 173 22.55 -29.09 -33.41
C HIS A 173 21.47 -28.07 -33.75
N ASN A 174 20.64 -28.37 -34.76
CA ASN A 174 19.58 -27.47 -35.22
C ASN A 174 18.56 -27.22 -34.10
N ALA A 175 18.17 -28.27 -33.36
CA ALA A 175 17.29 -28.14 -32.21
C ALA A 175 17.90 -27.25 -31.11
N TYR A 176 19.19 -27.43 -30.78
CA TYR A 176 19.88 -26.58 -29.82
C TYR A 176 19.94 -25.12 -30.26
N VAL A 177 20.32 -24.85 -31.51
CA VAL A 177 20.41 -23.47 -32.04
C VAL A 177 19.04 -22.79 -32.05
N GLN A 178 18.00 -23.48 -32.48
CA GLN A 178 16.63 -22.96 -32.43
C GLN A 178 16.18 -22.63 -31.01
N GLN A 179 16.41 -23.55 -30.06
CA GLN A 179 16.06 -23.32 -28.67
C GLN A 179 16.89 -22.19 -28.05
N LEU A 180 18.17 -22.04 -28.42
CA LEU A 180 19.01 -20.94 -27.98
C LEU A 180 18.47 -19.58 -28.44
N HIS A 181 18.06 -19.48 -29.70
CA HIS A 181 17.43 -18.26 -30.21
C HIS A 181 16.11 -17.95 -29.50
N ALA A 182 15.26 -18.96 -29.31
CA ALA A 182 13.99 -18.79 -28.60
C ALA A 182 14.19 -18.34 -27.15
N THR A 183 15.13 -18.96 -26.42
CA THR A 183 15.45 -18.58 -25.03
C THR A 183 16.01 -17.17 -24.96
N ASN A 184 16.96 -16.80 -25.83
CA ASN A 184 17.53 -15.46 -25.84
C ASN A 184 16.48 -14.38 -26.12
N ALA A 185 15.60 -14.61 -27.11
CA ALA A 185 14.52 -13.69 -27.43
C ALA A 185 13.52 -13.53 -26.26
N MET A 186 13.21 -14.63 -25.56
CA MET A 186 12.34 -14.60 -24.39
C MET A 186 12.98 -13.83 -23.22
N LEU A 187 14.26 -14.02 -22.95
CA LEU A 187 14.99 -13.29 -21.92
C LEU A 187 15.08 -11.80 -22.26
N GLU A 188 15.35 -11.46 -23.51
CA GLU A 188 15.39 -10.06 -23.97
C GLU A 188 14.04 -9.39 -23.78
N ALA A 189 12.95 -9.99 -24.26
CA ALA A 189 11.60 -9.46 -24.06
C ALA A 189 11.23 -9.31 -22.57
N TYR A 190 11.57 -10.30 -21.74
CA TYR A 190 11.27 -10.23 -20.31
C TYR A 190 12.03 -9.09 -19.63
N HIS A 191 13.35 -9.02 -19.81
CA HIS A 191 14.19 -8.07 -19.08
C HIS A 191 14.09 -6.64 -19.61
N CYS A 192 13.86 -6.47 -20.91
CA CYS A 192 13.82 -5.14 -21.52
C CYS A 192 12.41 -4.54 -21.60
N GLU A 193 11.35 -5.36 -21.54
CA GLU A 193 9.97 -4.89 -21.70
C GLU A 193 9.09 -5.26 -20.51
N THR A 194 8.88 -6.56 -20.28
CA THR A 194 7.88 -7.02 -19.29
C THR A 194 8.26 -6.62 -17.87
N LEU A 195 9.50 -6.84 -17.47
CA LEU A 195 9.93 -6.59 -16.11
C LEU A 195 9.91 -5.08 -15.76
N PRO A 196 10.46 -4.19 -16.60
CA PRO A 196 10.29 -2.74 -16.40
C PRO A 196 8.83 -2.30 -16.25
N GLN A 197 7.89 -2.89 -17.01
CA GLN A 197 6.47 -2.58 -16.88
C GLN A 197 5.89 -3.00 -15.53
N LEU A 198 6.25 -4.20 -15.04
CA LEU A 198 5.84 -4.67 -13.70
C LEU A 198 6.40 -3.78 -12.60
N MET A 199 7.64 -3.31 -12.75
CA MET A 199 8.24 -2.37 -11.80
C MET A 199 7.52 -1.03 -11.79
N GLN A 200 7.18 -0.50 -12.97
CA GLN A 200 6.42 0.75 -13.09
C GLN A 200 5.05 0.63 -12.42
N GLU A 201 4.32 -0.47 -12.63
CA GLU A 201 3.04 -0.72 -11.96
C GLU A 201 3.20 -0.74 -10.43
N LEU A 202 4.29 -1.34 -9.92
CA LEU A 202 4.57 -1.37 -8.49
C LEU A 202 4.89 0.02 -7.92
N GLU A 203 5.65 0.83 -8.64
CA GLU A 203 5.96 2.22 -8.28
C GLU A 203 4.69 3.09 -8.23
N GLU A 204 3.80 2.95 -9.22
CA GLU A 204 2.50 3.63 -9.25
C GLU A 204 1.65 3.24 -8.03
N ILE A 205 1.59 1.95 -7.68
CA ILE A 205 0.87 1.47 -6.49
C ILE A 205 1.46 2.07 -5.21
N TYR A 206 2.79 2.14 -5.09
CA TYR A 206 3.45 2.72 -3.93
C TYR A 206 3.15 4.21 -3.78
N ASN A 207 3.31 4.98 -4.86
CA ASN A 207 3.02 6.41 -4.87
C ASN A 207 1.56 6.71 -4.49
N ASP A 208 0.62 5.93 -5.03
CA ASP A 208 -0.79 6.04 -4.66
C ASP A 208 -1.04 5.75 -3.18
N LEU A 209 -0.36 4.75 -2.60
CA LEU A 209 -0.46 4.45 -1.18
C LEU A 209 0.09 5.60 -0.31
N CYS A 210 1.22 6.18 -0.69
CA CYS A 210 1.79 7.34 -0.02
C CYS A 210 0.84 8.54 -0.06
N ASN A 211 0.21 8.80 -1.21
CA ASN A 211 -0.78 9.87 -1.35
C ASN A 211 -2.01 9.62 -0.44
N ILE A 212 -2.57 8.41 -0.47
CA ILE A 212 -3.73 8.04 0.38
C ILE A 212 -3.41 8.25 1.87
N VAL A 213 -2.24 7.82 2.32
CA VAL A 213 -1.83 7.99 3.73
C VAL A 213 -1.62 9.46 4.06
N SER A 214 -0.95 10.21 3.18
CA SER A 214 -0.67 11.64 3.40
C SER A 214 -1.96 12.46 3.46
N GLU A 215 -2.89 12.22 2.53
CA GLU A 215 -4.24 12.82 2.53
C GLU A 215 -4.98 12.54 3.83
N ALA A 216 -4.98 11.28 4.30
CA ALA A 216 -5.67 10.89 5.53
C ALA A 216 -5.09 11.61 6.76
N VAL A 217 -3.75 11.70 6.86
CA VAL A 217 -3.07 12.41 7.95
C VAL A 217 -3.38 13.91 7.91
N LEU A 218 -3.32 14.54 6.73
CA LEU A 218 -3.66 15.94 6.55
C LEU A 218 -5.11 16.22 6.93
N GLN A 219 -6.04 15.40 6.46
CA GLN A 219 -7.46 15.52 6.77
C GLN A 219 -7.73 15.40 8.29
N GLY A 220 -7.04 14.48 8.97
CA GLY A 220 -7.13 14.37 10.43
C GLY A 220 -6.60 15.61 11.15
N ALA A 221 -5.48 16.17 10.67
CA ALA A 221 -4.90 17.39 11.23
C ALA A 221 -5.82 18.61 11.00
N GLU A 222 -6.40 18.75 9.80
CA GLU A 222 -7.34 19.82 9.46
C GLU A 222 -8.60 19.76 10.32
N ALA A 223 -9.16 18.56 10.56
CA ALA A 223 -10.32 18.39 11.43
C ALA A 223 -10.04 18.91 12.87
N ILE A 224 -8.85 18.60 13.41
CA ILE A 224 -8.44 19.06 14.74
C ILE A 224 -8.19 20.58 14.74
N ALA A 225 -7.57 21.12 13.69
CA ALA A 225 -7.31 22.55 13.57
C ALA A 225 -8.61 23.38 13.44
N ALA A 226 -9.59 22.89 12.68
CA ALA A 226 -10.89 23.56 12.50
C ALA A 226 -11.62 23.77 13.84
N LYS A 227 -11.55 22.78 14.75
CA LYS A 227 -12.08 22.92 16.12
C LYS A 227 -11.42 24.08 16.88
N GLN A 228 -10.12 24.29 16.69
CA GLN A 228 -9.40 25.37 17.38
C GLN A 228 -9.77 26.75 16.84
N SER A 229 -10.03 26.88 15.53
CA SER A 229 -10.46 28.14 14.94
C SER A 229 -11.87 28.55 15.33
N ASP A 230 -12.78 27.59 15.48
CA ASP A 230 -14.18 27.87 15.85
C ASP A 230 -14.33 28.30 17.32
N GLY A 231 -13.35 28.00 18.18
CA GLY A 231 -13.31 28.45 19.57
C GLY A 231 -12.71 29.86 19.81
N ILE A 232 -12.31 30.58 18.75
CA ILE A 232 -11.68 31.92 18.83
C ILE A 232 -12.66 33.04 18.38
N ALA A 233 -13.88 32.70 17.95
CA ALA A 233 -14.88 33.66 17.48
C ALA A 233 -15.79 34.22 18.59
#